data_AF-A0A947JWB7-F1
#
_entry.id   AF-A0A947JWB7-F1
#
_cell.length_a   1.000
_cell.length_b   1.000
_cell.length_c   1.000
_cell.angle_alpha   90.00
_cell.angle_beta   90.00
_cell.angle_gamma   90.00
#
_symmetry.space_group_name_H-M   'P 1'
#
loop_
_entity.id
_entity.type
_entity.pdbx_description
1 polymer ?
#
loop_
_entity_poly.entity_id
_entity_poly.type
_entity_poly.pdbx_seq_one_letter_code
_entity_poly.pdbx_strand_id
1 'polypeptide(L)'
;MKNTDHTLIEQLKISKREIERRKEYFGLTQTESQTLISLKELISDHIEEIVEEFYTKITPFDEMDRVIGDAETLRRLKNYQRTYILSLFDGQYDEDYVHSRLRVGVVHKRIGVEPKFYVSAVYNLSSILRNIMISQNKNNWTSCKSSLAAQLRK
;
A
#
# COMPACT_ATOMS: atom_id res chain seq x y z
N MET A 1 -35.91 2.13 -5.76
CA MET A 1 -34.67 2.95 -5.73
C MET A 1 -33.75 2.49 -6.84
N LYS A 2 -33.04 3.41 -7.50
CA LYS A 2 -32.11 3.04 -8.59
C LYS A 2 -30.78 2.60 -7.94
N ASN A 3 -30.07 1.66 -8.58
CA ASN A 3 -28.82 1.09 -8.05
C ASN A 3 -27.70 2.13 -7.81
N THR A 4 -27.82 3.33 -8.35
CA THR A 4 -26.88 4.47 -8.21
C THR A 4 -26.96 5.19 -6.87
N ASP A 5 -27.99 4.95 -6.06
CA ASP A 5 -28.21 5.63 -4.78
C ASP A 5 -27.50 4.93 -3.60
N HIS A 6 -26.89 3.77 -3.86
CA HIS A 6 -26.23 2.93 -2.87
C HIS A 6 -24.71 3.00 -2.94
N THR A 7 -24.04 2.96 -1.79
CA THR A 7 -22.57 2.88 -1.75
C THR A 7 -22.08 1.55 -2.34
N LEU A 8 -20.82 1.48 -2.79
CA LEU A 8 -20.25 0.23 -3.32
C LEU A 8 -20.29 -0.92 -2.31
N ILE A 9 -20.16 -0.60 -1.02
CA ILE A 9 -20.25 -1.55 0.08
C ILE A 9 -21.65 -2.16 0.16
N GLU A 10 -22.70 -1.35 0.01
CA GLU A 10 -24.09 -1.81 0.00
C GLU A 10 -24.38 -2.67 -1.24
N GLN A 11 -23.94 -2.23 -2.42
CA GLN A 11 -24.12 -2.96 -3.68
C GLN A 11 -23.45 -4.34 -3.63
N LEU A 12 -22.26 -4.43 -3.04
CA LEU A 12 -21.50 -5.66 -2.88
C LEU A 12 -21.84 -6.44 -1.59
N LYS A 13 -22.79 -5.93 -0.78
CA LYS A 13 -23.24 -6.52 0.48
C LYS A 13 -22.09 -6.80 1.47
N ILE A 14 -21.11 -5.92 1.53
CA ILE A 14 -19.95 -6.04 2.45
C ILE A 14 -20.34 -5.48 3.82
N SER A 15 -20.94 -6.31 4.67
CA SER A 15 -21.29 -5.91 6.04
C SER A 15 -20.05 -5.71 6.93
N LYS A 16 -20.20 -5.03 8.08
CA LYS A 16 -19.19 -4.99 9.16
C LYS A 16 -18.66 -6.38 9.50
N ARG A 17 -19.55 -7.37 9.61
CA ARG A 17 -19.18 -8.77 9.89
C ARG A 17 -18.30 -9.38 8.80
N GLU A 18 -18.55 -9.04 7.53
CA GLU A 18 -17.73 -9.49 6.42
C GLU A 18 -16.34 -8.84 6.44
N ILE A 19 -16.25 -7.56 6.83
CA ILE A 19 -14.97 -6.87 7.02
C ILE A 19 -14.14 -7.57 8.10
N GLU A 20 -14.74 -7.85 9.27
CA GLU A 20 -14.05 -8.58 10.35
C GLU A 20 -13.59 -9.98 9.91
N ARG A 21 -14.42 -10.73 9.18
CA ARG A 21 -14.02 -12.03 8.61
C ARG A 21 -12.83 -11.93 7.67
N ARG A 22 -12.77 -10.88 6.84
CA ARG A 22 -11.61 -10.67 5.96
C ARG A 22 -10.36 -10.38 6.77
N LYS A 23 -10.44 -9.58 7.84
CA LYS A 23 -9.31 -9.38 8.75
C LYS A 23 -8.82 -10.70 9.32
N GLU A 24 -9.74 -11.58 9.74
CA GLU A 24 -9.40 -12.94 10.20
C GLU A 24 -8.67 -13.75 9.12
N TYR A 25 -9.16 -13.76 7.86
CA TYR A 25 -8.50 -14.46 6.75
C TYR A 25 -7.09 -13.94 6.45
N PHE A 26 -6.86 -12.65 6.64
CA PHE A 26 -5.56 -12.02 6.45
C PHE A 26 -4.67 -12.05 7.71
N GLY A 27 -5.16 -12.54 8.84
CA GLY A 27 -4.45 -12.48 10.12
C GLY A 27 -4.24 -11.04 10.63
N LEU A 28 -5.05 -10.08 10.18
CA LEU A 28 -4.93 -8.67 10.56
C LEU A 28 -5.53 -8.44 11.96
N THR A 29 -4.77 -8.85 12.95
CA THR A 29 -5.12 -8.67 14.37
C THR A 29 -4.87 -7.23 14.84
N GLN A 30 -5.27 -6.94 16.08
CA GLN A 30 -4.91 -5.67 16.73
C GLN A 30 -3.39 -5.48 16.83
N THR A 31 -2.65 -6.57 17.12
CA THR A 31 -1.18 -6.55 17.18
C THR A 31 -0.58 -6.20 15.82
N GLU A 32 -1.04 -6.84 14.75
CA GLU A 32 -0.57 -6.53 13.39
C GLU A 32 -0.92 -5.09 12.99
N SER A 33 -2.11 -4.61 13.35
CA SER A 33 -2.51 -3.23 13.11
C SER A 33 -1.57 -2.25 13.83
N GLN A 34 -1.19 -2.55 15.08
CA GLN A 34 -0.24 -1.74 15.83
C GLN A 34 1.18 -1.78 15.25
N THR A 35 1.61 -2.94 14.76
CA THR A 35 2.88 -3.07 14.02
C THR A 35 2.87 -2.19 12.78
N LEU A 36 1.79 -2.22 11.98
CA LEU A 36 1.66 -1.37 10.79
C LEU A 36 1.72 0.12 11.14
N ILE A 37 1.05 0.55 12.22
CA ILE A 37 1.15 1.94 12.71
C ILE A 37 2.60 2.31 13.03
N SER A 38 3.34 1.43 13.73
CA SER A 38 4.73 1.70 14.12
C SER A 38 5.69 1.84 12.93
N LEU A 39 5.33 1.26 11.78
CA LEU A 39 6.11 1.35 10.55
C LEU A 39 5.78 2.60 9.72
N LYS A 40 4.71 3.34 10.06
CA LYS A 40 4.24 4.45 9.24
C LYS A 40 5.28 5.56 9.05
N GLU A 41 6.00 5.92 10.10
CA GLU A 41 7.07 6.93 10.03
C GLU A 41 8.18 6.49 9.08
N LEU A 42 8.67 5.26 9.24
CA LEU A 42 9.67 4.67 8.35
C LEU A 42 9.26 4.71 6.88
N ILE A 43 8.01 4.32 6.60
CA ILE A 43 7.47 4.32 5.23
C ILE A 43 7.28 5.73 4.70
N SER A 44 6.87 6.67 5.56
CA SER A 44 6.72 8.09 5.20
C SER A 44 8.07 8.70 4.80
N ASP A 45 9.15 8.39 5.51
CA ASP A 45 10.49 8.88 5.20
C ASP A 45 11.01 8.39 3.85
N HIS A 46 10.55 7.23 3.39
CA HIS A 46 10.96 6.60 2.13
C HIS A 46 9.88 6.67 1.05
N ILE A 47 8.81 7.44 1.25
CA ILE A 47 7.62 7.36 0.38
C ILE A 47 7.93 7.75 -1.07
N GLU A 48 8.85 8.70 -1.26
CA GLU A 48 9.30 9.12 -2.59
C GLU A 48 10.05 8.00 -3.31
N GLU A 49 11.01 7.36 -2.64
CA GLU A 49 11.76 6.22 -3.18
C GLU A 49 10.83 5.06 -3.54
N ILE A 50 9.90 4.72 -2.65
CA ILE A 50 8.95 3.62 -2.84
C ILE A 50 8.09 3.86 -4.09
N VAL A 51 7.57 5.08 -4.26
CA VAL A 51 6.69 5.42 -5.39
C VAL A 51 7.48 5.48 -6.70
N GLU A 52 8.68 6.04 -6.69
CA GLU A 52 9.54 6.07 -7.88
C GLU A 52 9.94 4.67 -8.32
N GLU A 53 10.35 3.80 -7.40
CA GLU A 53 10.68 2.41 -7.71
C GLU A 53 9.45 1.64 -8.22
N PHE A 54 8.29 1.87 -7.61
CA PHE A 54 7.04 1.23 -8.04
C PHE A 54 6.71 1.55 -9.50
N TYR A 55 6.72 2.84 -9.88
CA TYR A 55 6.44 3.22 -11.26
C TYR A 55 7.53 2.73 -12.22
N THR A 56 8.80 2.78 -11.83
CA THR A 56 9.91 2.24 -12.64
C THR A 56 9.70 0.75 -12.99
N LYS A 57 9.10 -0.03 -12.09
CA LYS A 57 8.83 -1.46 -12.34
C LYS A 57 7.62 -1.74 -13.22
N ILE A 58 6.60 -0.87 -13.21
CA ILE A 58 5.35 -1.12 -13.95
C ILE A 58 5.26 -0.38 -15.28
N THR A 59 5.92 0.77 -15.44
CA THR A 59 5.88 1.54 -16.69
C THR A 59 6.56 0.91 -17.92
N PRO A 60 7.48 -0.08 -17.81
CA PRO A 60 8.08 -0.68 -19.00
C PRO A 60 7.15 -1.55 -19.87
N PHE A 61 5.90 -1.80 -19.44
CA PHE A 61 4.93 -2.59 -20.19
C PHE A 61 4.06 -1.69 -21.07
N ASP A 62 3.94 -1.99 -22.37
CA ASP A 62 3.16 -1.22 -23.35
C ASP A 62 1.70 -0.96 -22.91
N GLU A 63 1.14 -1.86 -22.10
CA GLU A 63 -0.20 -1.71 -21.55
C GLU A 63 -0.32 -0.52 -20.58
N MET A 64 0.78 -0.12 -19.93
CA MET A 64 0.81 1.03 -19.03
C MET A 64 0.88 2.36 -19.77
N ASP A 65 1.40 2.39 -21.00
CA ASP A 65 1.38 3.59 -21.83
C ASP A 65 -0.05 4.03 -22.13
N ARG A 66 -0.96 3.07 -22.36
CA ARG A 66 -2.39 3.33 -22.59
C ARG A 66 -3.10 3.91 -21.37
N VAL A 67 -2.59 3.65 -20.16
CA VAL A 67 -3.19 4.09 -18.89
C VAL A 67 -2.60 5.42 -18.42
N ILE A 68 -1.29 5.61 -18.59
CA ILE A 68 -0.57 6.78 -18.08
C ILE A 68 -0.59 7.91 -19.10
N GLY A 69 -0.36 7.64 -20.39
CA GLY A 69 -0.54 8.58 -21.51
C GLY A 69 0.40 9.80 -21.56
N ASP A 70 0.73 10.42 -20.42
CA ASP A 70 1.54 11.62 -20.32
C ASP A 70 2.19 11.80 -18.92
N ALA A 71 3.14 12.73 -18.83
CA ALA A 71 3.90 13.00 -17.61
C ALA A 71 3.08 13.67 -16.48
N GLU A 72 2.04 14.42 -16.80
CA GLU A 72 1.16 15.04 -15.81
C GLU A 72 0.25 14.00 -15.15
N THR A 73 -0.31 13.09 -15.93
CA THR A 73 -1.06 11.94 -15.46
C THR A 73 -0.18 11.06 -14.58
N LEU A 74 1.06 10.77 -14.99
CA LEU A 74 2.03 10.06 -14.14
C LEU A 74 2.26 10.77 -12.81
N ARG A 75 2.47 12.09 -12.82
CA ARG A 75 2.66 12.90 -11.60
C ARG A 75 1.46 12.80 -10.66
N ARG A 76 0.24 12.89 -11.18
CA ARG A 76 -1.01 12.74 -10.40
C ARG A 76 -1.14 11.35 -9.83
N LEU A 77 -0.87 10.31 -10.64
CA LEU A 77 -0.91 8.91 -10.22
C LEU A 77 0.08 8.65 -9.08
N LYS A 78 1.32 9.15 -9.18
CA LYS A 78 2.31 9.10 -8.10
C LYS A 78 1.78 9.73 -6.81
N ASN A 79 1.13 10.91 -6.88
CA ASN A 79 0.54 11.54 -5.70
C ASN A 79 -0.56 10.67 -5.06
N TYR A 80 -1.46 10.10 -5.85
CA TYR A 80 -2.46 9.17 -5.33
C TYR A 80 -1.83 7.91 -4.73
N GLN A 81 -0.75 7.40 -5.34
CA GLN A 81 -0.03 6.23 -4.87
C GLN A 81 0.64 6.49 -3.50
N ARG A 82 1.20 7.69 -3.27
CA ARG A 82 1.74 8.08 -1.95
C ARG A 82 0.66 7.95 -0.87
N THR A 83 -0.48 8.60 -1.08
CA THR A 83 -1.62 8.54 -0.13
C THR A 83 -2.13 7.11 0.04
N TYR A 84 -2.24 6.35 -1.05
CA TYR A 84 -2.65 4.95 -1.01
C TYR A 84 -1.71 4.12 -0.13
N ILE A 85 -0.40 4.24 -0.33
CA ILE A 85 0.61 3.48 0.42
C ILE A 85 0.58 3.86 1.90
N LEU A 86 0.60 5.16 2.21
CA LEU A 86 0.58 5.62 3.61
C LEU A 86 -0.67 5.12 4.35
N SER A 87 -1.81 5.08 3.68
CA SER A 87 -3.04 4.56 4.28
C SER A 87 -3.00 3.06 4.61
N LEU A 88 -2.07 2.28 4.05
CA LEU A 88 -1.84 0.89 4.45
C LEU A 88 -1.27 0.77 5.87
N PHE A 89 -0.76 1.87 6.42
CA PHE A 89 -0.10 1.94 7.74
C PHE A 89 -0.89 2.79 8.75
N ASP A 90 -2.14 3.16 8.44
CA ASP A 90 -2.97 3.98 9.33
C ASP A 90 -3.51 3.21 10.55
N GLY A 91 -3.58 1.88 10.46
CA GLY A 91 -4.12 1.02 11.52
C GLY A 91 -5.63 1.07 11.70
N GLN A 92 -6.34 1.85 10.88
CA GLN A 92 -7.81 1.91 10.83
C GLN A 92 -8.32 1.23 9.56
N TYR A 93 -8.88 0.04 9.72
CA TYR A 93 -9.33 -0.83 8.62
C TYR A 93 -10.84 -1.10 8.73
N ASP A 94 -11.62 -0.03 8.70
CA ASP A 94 -13.08 -0.05 8.86
C ASP A 94 -13.81 0.05 7.51
N GLU A 95 -15.09 0.42 7.55
CA GLU A 95 -15.90 0.60 6.34
C GLU A 95 -15.37 1.70 5.42
N ASP A 96 -14.88 2.81 5.96
CA ASP A 96 -14.36 3.92 5.15
C ASP A 96 -13.07 3.50 4.43
N TYR A 97 -12.21 2.76 5.13
CA TYR A 97 -11.04 2.13 4.53
C TYR A 97 -11.43 1.18 3.39
N VAL A 98 -12.38 0.27 3.63
CA VAL A 98 -12.84 -0.69 2.62
C VAL A 98 -13.47 0.03 1.43
N HIS A 99 -14.27 1.06 1.68
CA HIS A 99 -14.89 1.87 0.64
C HIS A 99 -13.85 2.54 -0.26
N SER A 100 -12.78 3.07 0.33
CA SER A 100 -11.62 3.61 -0.41
C SER A 100 -10.99 2.55 -1.33
N ARG A 101 -10.73 1.33 -0.82
CA ARG A 101 -10.15 0.23 -1.62
C ARG A 101 -11.07 -0.23 -2.75
N LEU A 102 -12.38 -0.26 -2.52
CA LEU A 102 -13.36 -0.58 -3.56
C LEU A 102 -13.38 0.46 -4.68
N ARG A 103 -13.33 1.76 -4.34
CA ARG A 103 -13.26 2.83 -5.34
C ARG A 103 -12.03 2.70 -6.23
N VAL A 104 -10.88 2.37 -5.64
CA VAL A 104 -9.64 2.09 -6.39
C VAL A 104 -9.86 0.91 -7.34
N GLY A 105 -10.45 -0.20 -6.88
CA GLY A 105 -10.74 -1.36 -7.73
C GLY A 105 -11.70 -1.04 -8.90
N VAL A 106 -12.74 -0.23 -8.66
CA VAL A 106 -13.66 0.23 -9.71
C VAL A 106 -12.94 1.07 -10.76
N VAL A 107 -12.04 1.95 -10.35
CA VAL A 107 -11.23 2.75 -11.27
C VAL A 107 -10.35 1.86 -12.14
N HIS A 108 -9.63 0.91 -11.54
CA HIS A 108 -8.78 -0.04 -12.28
C HIS A 108 -9.58 -0.87 -13.29
N LYS A 109 -10.77 -1.35 -12.90
CA LYS A 109 -11.68 -2.04 -13.83
C LYS A 109 -12.12 -1.14 -14.98
N ARG A 110 -12.48 0.11 -14.70
CA ARG A 110 -12.99 1.06 -15.70
C ARG A 110 -11.94 1.43 -16.74
N ILE A 111 -10.68 1.57 -16.33
CA ILE A 111 -9.57 1.91 -17.26
C ILE A 111 -8.93 0.67 -17.90
N GLY A 112 -9.47 -0.52 -17.66
CA GLY A 112 -9.05 -1.74 -18.33
C GLY A 112 -7.78 -2.38 -17.77
N VAL A 113 -7.42 -2.13 -16.51
CA VAL A 113 -6.29 -2.84 -15.89
C VAL A 113 -6.67 -4.31 -15.71
N GLU A 114 -6.00 -5.18 -16.48
CA GLU A 114 -6.22 -6.62 -16.37
C GLU A 114 -5.78 -7.16 -14.99
N PRO A 115 -6.45 -8.19 -14.45
CA PRO A 115 -6.10 -8.77 -13.14
C PRO A 115 -4.63 -9.18 -13.00
N LYS A 116 -4.00 -9.68 -14.07
CA LYS A 116 -2.58 -10.08 -14.06
C LYS A 116 -1.64 -8.90 -13.74
N PHE A 117 -1.95 -7.71 -14.24
CA PHE A 117 -1.18 -6.49 -13.97
C PHE A 117 -1.41 -5.99 -12.55
N TYR A 118 -2.65 -6.03 -12.08
CA TYR A 118 -2.96 -5.65 -10.71
C TYR A 118 -2.22 -6.53 -9.69
N VAL A 119 -2.25 -7.85 -9.88
CA VAL A 119 -1.54 -8.80 -9.01
C VAL A 119 -0.02 -8.57 -9.08
N SER A 120 0.54 -8.36 -10.28
CA SER A 120 1.96 -8.02 -10.43
C SER A 120 2.33 -6.71 -9.72
N ALA A 121 1.51 -5.67 -9.82
CA ALA A 121 1.74 -4.40 -9.14
C ALA A 121 1.71 -4.57 -7.61
N VAL A 122 0.76 -5.32 -7.07
CA VAL A 122 0.70 -5.62 -5.63
C VAL A 122 1.94 -6.39 -5.16
N TYR A 123 2.42 -7.36 -5.96
CA TYR A 123 3.66 -8.08 -5.67
C TYR A 123 4.87 -7.15 -5.65
N ASN A 124 5.01 -6.29 -6.67
CA ASN A 124 6.13 -5.34 -6.76
C ASN A 124 6.12 -4.37 -5.59
N LEU A 125 4.96 -3.78 -5.24
CA LEU A 125 4.83 -2.90 -4.08
C LEU A 125 5.21 -3.61 -2.78
N SER A 126 4.70 -4.82 -2.57
CA SER A 126 5.02 -5.63 -1.38
C SER A 126 6.52 -5.91 -1.28
N SER A 127 7.17 -6.20 -2.41
CA SER A 127 8.62 -6.43 -2.48
C SER A 127 9.43 -5.18 -2.10
N ILE A 128 9.04 -4.01 -2.63
CA ILE A 128 9.67 -2.71 -2.33
C ILE A 128 9.56 -2.41 -0.84
N LEU A 129 8.33 -2.47 -0.28
CA LEU A 129 8.08 -2.22 1.14
C LEU A 129 8.92 -3.14 2.03
N ARG A 130 8.96 -4.44 1.71
CA ARG A 130 9.79 -5.41 2.42
C ARG A 130 11.28 -5.06 2.36
N ASN A 131 11.79 -4.62 1.22
CA ASN A 131 13.20 -4.26 1.07
C ASN A 131 13.57 -3.05 1.94
N ILE A 132 12.71 -2.02 1.98
CA ILE A 132 12.89 -0.85 2.86
C ILE A 132 12.90 -1.28 4.34
N MET A 133 11.95 -2.13 4.75
CA MET A 133 11.90 -2.61 6.13
C MET A 133 13.15 -3.42 6.52
N ILE A 134 13.66 -4.27 5.62
CA ILE A 134 14.86 -5.07 5.86
C ILE A 134 16.13 -4.20 5.90
N SER A 135 16.27 -3.23 5.00
CA SER A 135 17.45 -2.36 4.95
C SER A 135 17.58 -1.54 6.23
N GLN A 136 16.46 -1.07 6.77
CA GLN A 136 16.45 -0.24 7.98
C GLN A 136 16.67 -1.06 9.26
N ASN A 137 16.18 -2.30 9.30
CA ASN A 137 16.53 -3.21 10.39
C ASN A 137 18.05 -3.51 10.43
N LYS A 138 18.70 -3.64 9.26
CA LYS A 138 20.17 -3.80 9.18
C LYS A 138 20.90 -2.55 9.67
N ASN A 139 20.42 -1.36 9.33
CA ASN A 139 21.01 -0.09 9.79
C ASN A 139 20.87 0.09 11.30
N ASN A 140 19.72 -0.30 11.87
CA ASN A 140 19.52 -0.30 13.31
C ASN A 140 20.46 -1.28 14.02
N TRP A 141 20.69 -2.46 13.42
CA TRP A 141 21.64 -3.45 13.95
C TRP A 141 23.11 -2.97 13.90
N THR A 142 23.55 -2.34 12.80
CA THR A 142 24.92 -1.80 12.70
C THR A 142 25.13 -0.63 13.65
N SER A 143 24.14 0.26 13.77
CA SER A 143 24.16 1.37 14.73
C SER A 143 24.23 0.86 16.19
N CYS A 144 23.37 -0.11 16.55
CA CYS A 144 23.35 -0.71 17.88
C CYS A 144 24.67 -1.42 18.21
N LYS A 145 25.26 -2.18 17.26
CA LYS A 145 26.60 -2.77 17.43
C LYS A 145 27.69 -1.73 17.66
N SER A 146 27.65 -0.61 16.94
CA SER A 146 28.66 0.46 17.09
C SER A 146 28.56 1.14 18.46
N SER A 147 27.33 1.37 18.96
CA SER A 147 27.07 1.89 20.29
C SER A 147 27.47 0.91 21.40
N LEU A 148 27.18 -0.38 21.24
CA LEU A 148 27.60 -1.42 22.19
C LEU A 148 29.13 -1.55 22.24
N ALA A 149 29.79 -1.53 21.07
CA ALA A 149 31.25 -1.58 20.98
C ALA A 149 31.93 -0.33 21.59
N ALA A 150 31.28 0.83 21.55
CA ALA A 150 31.75 2.04 22.22
C ALA A 150 31.59 1.98 23.75
N GLN A 151 30.55 1.30 24.25
CA GLN A 151 30.32 1.11 25.68
C GLN A 151 31.27 0.08 26.32
N LEU A 152 31.72 -0.92 25.55
CA LEU A 152 32.64 -1.98 26.01
C LEU A 152 34.14 -1.59 25.94
N ARG A 153 34.47 -0.36 25.56
CA ARG A 153 35.85 0.18 25.50
C ARG A 153 36.19 1.11 26.68
N LYS A 154 35.34 1.16 27.70
CA LYS A 154 35.62 1.76 29.01
C LYS A 154 35.74 0.65 30.04
#